data_AF-D8DYS5-F1
#
_entry.id   AF-D8DYS5-F1
#
_cell.length_a   1.000
_cell.length_b   1.000
_cell.length_c   1.000
_cell.angle_alpha   90.00
_cell.angle_beta   90.00
_cell.angle_gamma   90.00
#
_symmetry.space_group_name_H-M   'P 1'
#
loop_
_entity.id
_entity.type
_entity.pdbx_description
1 polymer ?
#
loop_
_entity_poly.entity_id
_entity_poly.type
_entity_poly.pdbx_seq_one_letter_code
_entity_poly.pdbx_strand_id
1 'polypeptide(L)'
;MKVSYKWLKDYVDFDLTPQETADALTSTGLEVDSLEEVQSIKGGLQGLFVGKVLTCENHPNSDHLHITTVDLGKGEPQQIVCGAPNVAAGQKVIVADLGCVLYDGEESFTIKKGRLRGVDSFGMICAEDEIGVGTSHDGIIVLPEDAVVGTPAAEYYHLESDWDYRNRYYR
;
A
#
# COMPACT_ATOMS: atom_id res chain seq x y z
N MET A 1 -22.11 9.60 17.24
CA MET A 1 -20.96 10.54 17.08
C MET A 1 -19.73 9.72 16.68
N LYS A 2 -18.91 10.21 15.73
CA LYS A 2 -17.61 9.63 15.37
C LYS A 2 -16.51 10.62 15.76
N VAL A 3 -15.46 10.14 16.42
CA VAL A 3 -14.34 10.97 16.88
C VAL A 3 -13.03 10.25 16.58
N SER A 4 -12.11 10.93 15.89
CA SER A 4 -10.78 10.41 15.57
C SER A 4 -9.85 10.46 16.78
N TYR A 5 -9.05 9.42 16.96
CA TYR A 5 -8.01 9.32 17.98
C TYR A 5 -6.90 10.33 17.75
N LYS A 6 -6.46 10.51 16.50
CA LYS A 6 -5.47 11.54 16.15
C LYS A 6 -5.99 12.93 16.46
N TRP A 7 -7.25 13.21 16.12
CA TRP A 7 -7.89 14.48 16.47
C TRP A 7 -7.94 14.69 17.98
N LEU A 8 -8.20 13.65 18.79
CA LEU A 8 -8.11 13.79 20.25
C LEU A 8 -6.70 14.15 20.72
N LYS A 9 -5.67 13.55 20.13
CA LYS A 9 -4.25 13.84 20.43
C LYS A 9 -3.81 15.26 20.06
N ASP A 10 -4.43 15.87 19.04
CA ASP A 10 -4.15 17.27 18.69
C ASP A 10 -4.62 18.27 19.77
N TYR A 11 -5.60 17.88 20.61
CA TYR A 11 -6.18 18.74 21.64
C TYR A 11 -5.74 18.38 23.06
N VAL A 12 -5.41 17.11 23.30
CA VAL A 12 -5.06 16.59 24.63
C VAL A 12 -3.84 15.70 24.48
N ASP A 13 -2.82 15.96 25.29
CA ASP A 13 -1.62 15.13 25.35
C ASP A 13 -1.85 13.93 26.29
N PHE A 14 -1.78 12.71 25.75
CA PHE A 14 -1.95 11.47 26.50
C PHE A 14 -1.28 10.27 25.83
N ASP A 15 -0.81 9.34 26.66
CA ASP A 15 -0.04 8.14 26.25
C ASP A 15 -0.85 6.83 26.28
N LEU A 16 -2.17 6.92 26.17
CA LEU A 16 -3.06 5.75 26.12
C LEU A 16 -3.15 5.21 24.70
N THR A 17 -3.16 3.88 24.56
CA THR A 17 -3.48 3.22 23.28
C THR A 17 -4.93 3.52 22.85
N PRO A 18 -5.29 3.26 21.57
CA PRO A 18 -6.66 3.47 21.11
C PRO A 18 -7.71 2.73 21.97
N GLN A 19 -7.41 1.50 22.38
CA GLN A 19 -8.30 0.72 23.24
C GLN A 19 -8.39 1.27 24.66
N GLU A 20 -7.27 1.62 25.29
CA GLU A 20 -7.27 2.21 26.63
C GLU A 20 -8.01 3.56 26.66
N THR A 21 -7.91 4.32 25.57
CA THR A 21 -8.66 5.57 25.39
C THR A 21 -10.16 5.30 25.26
N ALA A 22 -10.58 4.24 24.54
CA ALA A 22 -11.99 3.83 24.48
C ALA A 22 -12.55 3.49 25.87
N ASP A 23 -11.76 2.74 26.65
CA ASP A 23 -12.13 2.32 28.00
C ASP A 23 -12.22 3.53 28.94
N ALA A 24 -11.28 4.47 28.84
CA ALA A 24 -11.28 5.73 29.60
C ALA A 24 -12.51 6.61 29.25
N LEU A 25 -12.80 6.80 27.97
CA LEU A 25 -13.98 7.51 27.49
C LEU A 25 -15.26 6.87 28.05
N THR A 26 -15.37 5.54 27.98
CA THR A 26 -16.53 4.82 28.50
C THR A 26 -16.68 4.98 30.01
N SER A 27 -15.57 4.90 30.76
CA SER A 27 -15.56 5.07 32.22
C SER A 27 -15.99 6.47 32.68
N THR A 28 -15.78 7.49 31.84
CA THR A 28 -16.17 8.88 32.09
C THR A 28 -17.59 9.21 31.64
N GLY A 29 -18.33 8.23 31.12
CA GLY A 29 -19.72 8.36 30.68
C GLY A 29 -19.89 8.59 29.17
N LEU A 30 -18.80 8.60 28.39
CA LEU A 30 -18.82 8.67 26.94
C LEU A 30 -18.71 7.25 26.35
N GLU A 31 -19.83 6.51 26.37
CA GLU A 31 -19.87 5.10 25.95
C GLU A 31 -19.37 4.91 24.50
N VAL A 32 -18.29 4.17 24.33
CA VAL A 32 -17.76 3.78 23.02
C VAL A 32 -18.37 2.44 22.63
N ASP A 33 -19.12 2.44 21.53
CA ASP A 33 -19.83 1.27 20.99
C ASP A 33 -18.94 0.44 20.06
N SER A 34 -18.15 1.13 19.21
CA SER A 34 -17.14 0.50 18.37
C SER A 34 -15.90 1.36 18.28
N LEU A 35 -14.77 0.66 18.15
CA LEU A 35 -13.47 1.21 17.80
C LEU A 35 -13.11 0.65 16.42
N GLU A 36 -13.07 1.51 15.42
CA GLU A 36 -12.83 1.15 14.02
C GLU A 36 -11.47 1.71 13.60
N GLU A 37 -10.56 0.87 13.08
CA GLU A 37 -9.34 1.37 12.43
C GLU A 37 -9.74 2.01 11.09
N VAL A 38 -9.41 3.28 10.93
CA VAL A 38 -9.61 4.04 9.69
C VAL A 38 -8.27 4.13 8.98
N GLN A 39 -8.12 3.28 7.97
CA GLN A 39 -6.99 3.38 7.06
C GLN A 39 -7.36 4.32 5.93
N SER A 40 -6.51 5.33 5.68
CA SER A 40 -6.68 6.25 4.53
C SER A 40 -6.64 5.49 3.19
N ILE A 41 -5.94 4.36 3.17
CA ILE A 41 -5.86 3.43 2.05
C ILE A 41 -6.16 2.03 2.57
N LYS A 42 -7.10 1.34 1.92
CA LYS A 42 -7.53 0.00 2.29
C LYS A 42 -6.35 -0.98 2.18
N GLY A 43 -6.02 -1.65 3.28
CA GLY A 43 -4.87 -2.57 3.35
C GLY A 43 -3.56 -1.93 3.81
N GLY A 44 -3.56 -0.62 4.09
CA GLY A 44 -2.42 0.10 4.67
C GLY A 44 -1.13 0.00 3.85
N LEU A 45 -1.22 -0.28 2.54
CA LEU A 45 -0.09 -0.57 1.65
C LEU A 45 0.86 -1.68 2.17
N GLN A 46 0.34 -2.64 2.93
CA GLN A 46 1.16 -3.72 3.48
C GLN A 46 1.68 -4.66 2.39
N GLY A 47 2.98 -4.94 2.42
CA GLY A 47 3.63 -5.81 1.43
C GLY A 47 4.03 -5.10 0.13
N LEU A 48 3.84 -3.78 0.05
CA LEU A 48 4.34 -2.93 -1.03
C LEU A 48 5.66 -2.27 -0.63
N PHE A 49 6.59 -2.18 -1.58
CA PHE A 49 7.92 -1.64 -1.37
C PHE A 49 8.35 -0.76 -2.53
N VAL A 50 9.20 0.22 -2.24
CA VAL A 50 9.91 0.98 -3.26
C VAL A 50 10.94 0.06 -3.93
N GLY A 51 10.78 -0.19 -5.21
CA GLY A 51 11.70 -0.96 -6.04
C GLY A 51 12.44 -0.10 -7.07
N LYS A 52 13.57 -0.59 -7.58
CA LYS A 52 14.28 0.00 -8.71
C LYS A 52 14.35 -0.97 -9.88
N VAL A 53 13.84 -0.56 -11.04
CA VAL A 53 13.93 -1.33 -12.27
C VAL A 53 15.38 -1.32 -12.75
N LEU A 54 16.04 -2.47 -12.73
CA LEU A 54 17.42 -2.65 -13.20
C LEU A 54 17.47 -2.86 -14.71
N THR A 55 16.60 -3.74 -15.23
CA THR A 55 16.49 -4.05 -16.66
C THR A 55 15.04 -4.05 -17.09
N CYS A 56 14.80 -3.74 -18.35
CA CYS A 56 13.49 -3.75 -18.98
C CYS A 56 13.66 -4.22 -20.42
N GLU A 57 13.21 -5.45 -20.71
CA GLU A 57 13.34 -6.09 -22.02
C GLU A 57 11.94 -6.40 -22.57
N ASN A 58 11.78 -6.37 -23.89
CA ASN A 58 10.50 -6.73 -24.50
C ASN A 58 10.24 -8.23 -24.35
N HIS A 59 9.00 -8.58 -24.05
CA HIS A 59 8.61 -9.97 -23.89
C HIS A 59 8.63 -10.69 -25.26
N PRO A 60 9.31 -11.85 -25.41
CA PRO A 60 9.50 -12.51 -26.71
C PRO A 60 8.19 -12.99 -27.35
N ASN A 61 7.18 -13.25 -26.52
CA ASN A 61 5.84 -13.71 -26.95
C ASN A 61 4.74 -12.63 -26.78
N SER A 62 5.08 -11.34 -26.65
CA SER A 62 4.10 -10.26 -26.50
C SER A 62 4.65 -8.89 -26.87
N ASP A 63 3.91 -8.15 -27.69
CA ASP A 63 4.26 -6.77 -28.06
C ASP A 63 3.85 -5.74 -26.99
N HIS A 64 3.08 -6.16 -25.97
CA HIS A 64 2.55 -5.28 -24.92
C HIS A 64 3.05 -5.65 -23.51
N LEU A 65 4.01 -6.57 -23.39
CA LEU A 65 4.58 -6.93 -22.09
C LEU A 65 6.09 -6.72 -22.11
N HIS A 66 6.61 -6.38 -20.94
CA HIS A 66 8.03 -6.21 -20.68
C HIS A 66 8.45 -7.14 -19.54
N ILE A 67 9.61 -7.75 -19.70
CA ILE A 67 10.28 -8.53 -18.65
C ILE A 67 11.24 -7.58 -17.96
N THR A 68 10.98 -7.33 -16.69
CA THR A 68 11.80 -6.43 -15.89
C THR A 68 12.51 -7.20 -14.78
N THR A 69 13.70 -6.72 -14.42
CA THR A 69 14.37 -7.14 -13.19
C THR A 69 14.33 -5.97 -12.21
N VAL A 70 13.78 -6.18 -11.02
CA VAL A 70 13.53 -5.10 -10.05
C VAL A 70 14.25 -5.42 -8.73
N ASP A 71 15.04 -4.47 -8.25
CA ASP A 71 15.67 -4.53 -6.94
C ASP A 71 14.71 -3.98 -5.88
N LEU A 72 14.39 -4.78 -4.86
CA LEU A 72 13.56 -4.41 -3.71
C LEU A 72 14.37 -4.14 -2.44
N GLY A 73 15.70 -4.11 -2.51
CA GLY A 73 16.57 -3.89 -1.34
C GLY A 73 16.59 -5.03 -0.33
N LYS A 74 16.01 -6.19 -0.67
CA LYS A 74 15.90 -7.39 0.21
C LYS A 74 16.84 -8.54 -0.16
N GLY A 75 17.77 -8.32 -1.10
CA GLY A 75 18.71 -9.35 -1.56
C GLY A 75 18.76 -9.43 -3.08
N GLU A 76 18.38 -10.59 -3.64
CA GLU A 76 18.42 -10.79 -5.08
C GLU A 76 17.29 -10.04 -5.80
N PRO A 77 17.58 -9.37 -6.93
CA PRO A 77 16.56 -8.75 -7.75
C PRO A 77 15.52 -9.76 -8.24
N GLN A 78 14.26 -9.35 -8.28
CA GLN A 78 13.15 -10.19 -8.69
C GLN A 78 12.77 -9.93 -10.15
N GLN A 79 12.44 -11.00 -10.88
CA GLN A 79 11.88 -10.87 -12.23
C GLN A 79 10.38 -10.58 -12.15
N ILE A 80 9.94 -9.50 -12.78
CA ILE A 80 8.54 -9.06 -12.80
C ILE A 80 8.14 -8.76 -14.24
N VAL A 81 7.04 -9.36 -14.69
CA VAL A 81 6.45 -9.05 -15.99
C VAL A 81 5.47 -7.90 -15.82
N CYS A 82 5.70 -6.80 -16.56
CA CYS A 82 4.87 -5.61 -16.50
C CYS A 82 4.31 -5.28 -17.90
N GLY A 83 3.04 -4.87 -17.97
CA GLY A 83 2.40 -4.45 -19.22
C GLY A 83 2.26 -2.94 -19.40
N ALA A 84 2.72 -2.16 -18.44
CA ALA A 84 2.54 -0.71 -18.48
C ALA A 84 3.47 -0.08 -19.54
N PRO A 85 2.96 0.84 -20.37
CA PRO A 85 3.72 1.40 -21.49
C PRO A 85 4.85 2.34 -21.04
N ASN A 86 4.80 2.81 -19.79
CA ASN A 86 5.76 3.75 -19.22
C ASN A 86 6.88 3.07 -18.41
N VAL A 87 6.94 1.73 -18.37
CA VAL A 87 7.99 1.00 -17.65
C VAL A 87 9.33 1.08 -18.39
N ALA A 88 10.38 1.47 -17.67
CA ALA A 88 11.72 1.60 -18.20
C ALA A 88 12.80 1.30 -17.16
N ALA A 89 13.97 0.85 -17.63
CA ALA A 89 15.12 0.64 -16.77
C ALA A 89 15.59 1.96 -16.12
N GLY A 90 16.02 1.88 -14.86
CA GLY A 90 16.47 3.02 -14.05
C GLY A 90 15.38 3.67 -13.20
N GLN A 91 14.09 3.40 -13.48
CA GLN A 91 12.98 3.98 -12.73
C GLN A 91 12.87 3.40 -11.32
N LYS A 92 12.44 4.25 -10.37
CA LYS A 92 11.97 3.81 -9.06
C LYS A 92 10.46 3.69 -9.10
N VAL A 93 9.94 2.60 -8.58
CA VAL A 93 8.54 2.20 -8.75
C VAL A 93 8.01 1.59 -7.46
N ILE A 94 6.69 1.45 -7.33
CA ILE A 94 6.10 0.68 -6.24
C ILE A 94 5.88 -0.75 -6.71
N VAL A 95 6.29 -1.71 -5.89
CA VAL A 95 6.18 -3.14 -6.18
C VAL A 95 5.45 -3.85 -5.06
N ALA A 96 4.44 -4.63 -5.42
CA ALA A 96 3.81 -5.59 -4.54
C ALA A 96 4.60 -6.91 -4.56
N ASP A 97 5.16 -7.25 -3.40
CA ASP A 97 5.94 -8.48 -3.20
C ASP A 97 5.02 -9.71 -3.10
N LEU A 98 5.58 -10.91 -3.18
CA LEU A 98 4.80 -12.14 -3.01
C LEU A 98 4.12 -12.19 -1.64
N GLY A 99 2.84 -12.52 -1.64
CA GLY A 99 2.00 -12.54 -0.43
C GLY A 99 1.38 -11.19 -0.08
N CYS A 100 1.73 -10.10 -0.77
CA CYS A 100 1.04 -8.82 -0.64
C CYS A 100 -0.44 -8.96 -1.01
N VAL A 101 -1.33 -8.31 -0.26
CA VAL A 101 -2.76 -8.27 -0.54
C VAL A 101 -3.11 -6.89 -1.08
N LEU A 102 -3.56 -6.85 -2.33
CA LEU A 102 -4.08 -5.64 -2.97
C LEU A 102 -5.60 -5.64 -2.93
N TYR A 103 -6.18 -4.44 -2.98
CA TYR A 103 -7.61 -4.23 -2.90
C TYR A 103 -8.08 -3.49 -4.14
N ASP A 104 -9.02 -4.09 -4.86
CA ASP A 104 -9.72 -3.47 -5.98
C ASP A 104 -11.18 -3.24 -5.56
N GLY A 105 -11.46 -2.02 -5.09
CA GLY A 105 -12.74 -1.67 -4.49
C GLY A 105 -13.07 -2.52 -3.26
N GLU A 106 -14.11 -3.36 -3.37
CA GLU A 106 -14.51 -4.28 -2.30
C GLU A 106 -13.75 -5.61 -2.33
N GLU A 107 -13.20 -6.00 -3.48
CA GLU A 107 -12.49 -7.25 -3.64
C GLU A 107 -11.02 -7.12 -3.22
N SER A 108 -10.44 -8.23 -2.78
CA SER A 108 -9.02 -8.30 -2.41
C SER A 108 -8.39 -9.53 -3.04
N PHE A 109 -7.16 -9.38 -3.55
CA PHE A 109 -6.41 -10.49 -4.12
C PHE A 109 -4.97 -10.49 -3.62
N THR A 110 -4.41 -11.69 -3.48
CA THR A 110 -3.04 -11.88 -3.00
C THR A 110 -2.10 -12.07 -4.18
N ILE A 111 -1.00 -11.31 -4.20
CA ILE A 111 0.07 -11.48 -5.17
C ILE A 111 0.74 -12.84 -4.95
N LYS A 112 0.72 -13.65 -5.99
CA LYS A 112 1.32 -14.99 -6.02
C LYS A 112 2.24 -15.09 -7.21
N LYS A 113 3.16 -16.05 -7.16
CA LYS A 113 4.00 -16.37 -8.30
C LYS A 113 3.11 -16.73 -9.50
N GLY A 114 3.20 -15.91 -10.55
CA GLY A 114 2.48 -16.10 -11.80
C GLY A 114 3.40 -16.57 -12.92
N ARG A 115 2.80 -17.07 -14.00
CA ARG A 115 3.50 -17.27 -15.27
C ARG A 115 2.68 -16.61 -16.37
N LEU A 116 3.25 -15.58 -17.00
CA LEU A 116 2.63 -14.85 -18.09
C LEU A 116 3.35 -15.24 -19.39
N ARG A 117 2.61 -15.83 -20.33
CA ARG A 117 3.09 -16.20 -21.68
C ARG A 117 4.44 -16.95 -21.69
N GLY A 118 4.64 -17.82 -20.70
CA GLY A 118 5.83 -18.66 -20.56
C GLY A 118 6.94 -18.12 -19.64
N VAL A 119 6.82 -16.88 -19.18
CA VAL A 119 7.79 -16.22 -18.31
C VAL A 119 7.23 -16.10 -16.89
N ASP A 120 8.03 -16.47 -15.89
CA ASP A 120 7.64 -16.38 -14.48
C ASP A 120 7.63 -14.90 -14.03
N SER A 121 6.64 -14.50 -13.23
CA SER A 121 6.57 -13.19 -12.57
C SER A 121 6.48 -13.39 -11.06
N PHE A 122 7.39 -12.74 -10.33
CA PHE A 122 7.53 -12.89 -8.88
C PHE A 122 7.02 -11.68 -8.09
N GLY A 123 6.13 -10.90 -8.69
CA GLY A 123 5.54 -9.73 -8.08
C GLY A 123 4.71 -8.96 -9.09
N MET A 124 4.37 -7.74 -8.75
CA MET A 124 3.62 -6.82 -9.59
C MET A 124 4.12 -5.40 -9.38
N ILE A 125 4.40 -4.67 -10.46
CA ILE A 125 4.65 -3.22 -10.40
C ILE A 125 3.30 -2.52 -10.43
N CYS A 126 3.04 -1.63 -9.48
CA CYS A 126 1.70 -1.10 -9.25
C CYS A 126 1.49 0.30 -9.86
N ALA A 127 0.26 0.55 -10.29
CA ALA A 127 -0.30 1.85 -10.62
C ALA A 127 -0.93 2.55 -9.40
N GLU A 128 -1.32 3.82 -9.55
CA GLU A 128 -1.87 4.62 -8.43
C GLU A 128 -3.24 4.15 -7.96
N ASP A 129 -4.09 3.76 -8.90
CA ASP A 129 -5.43 3.25 -8.69
C ASP A 129 -5.42 1.88 -7.98
N GLU A 130 -4.50 1.00 -8.38
CA GLU A 130 -4.34 -0.35 -7.82
C GLU A 130 -3.97 -0.37 -6.33
N ILE A 131 -3.35 0.70 -5.84
CA ILE A 131 -2.94 0.82 -4.43
C ILE A 131 -3.70 1.93 -3.70
N GLY A 132 -4.68 2.57 -4.34
CA GLY A 132 -5.54 3.59 -3.71
C GLY A 132 -4.83 4.90 -3.32
N VAL A 133 -3.66 5.21 -3.90
CA VAL A 133 -2.97 6.50 -3.69
C VAL A 133 -3.45 7.58 -4.66
N GLY A 134 -4.12 7.19 -5.75
CA GLY A 134 -4.62 8.10 -6.78
C GLY A 134 -5.66 7.43 -7.66
N THR A 135 -5.99 8.08 -8.77
CA THR A 135 -6.99 7.59 -9.75
C THR A 135 -6.41 7.41 -11.15
N SER A 136 -5.10 7.57 -11.32
CA SER A 136 -4.46 7.41 -12.62
C SER A 136 -4.27 5.92 -12.95
N HIS A 137 -4.77 5.51 -14.10
CA HIS A 137 -4.58 4.17 -14.67
C HIS A 137 -3.61 4.16 -15.87
N ASP A 138 -3.01 5.32 -16.18
CA ASP A 138 -2.29 5.52 -17.45
C ASP A 138 -0.93 4.78 -17.49
N GLY A 139 -0.52 4.22 -16.35
CA GLY A 139 0.68 3.40 -16.22
C GLY A 139 1.10 3.17 -14.77
N ILE A 140 2.30 2.62 -14.59
CA ILE A 140 2.87 2.39 -13.26
C ILE A 140 3.28 3.70 -12.57
N ILE A 141 3.35 3.66 -11.24
CA ILE A 141 3.90 4.75 -10.43
C ILE A 141 5.41 4.86 -10.67
N VAL A 142 5.86 6.03 -11.13
CA VAL A 142 7.29 6.37 -11.21
C VAL A 142 7.61 7.37 -10.11
N LEU A 143 8.46 6.94 -9.18
CA LEU A 143 8.88 7.71 -8.02
C LEU A 143 10.12 8.58 -8.35
N PRO A 144 10.30 9.69 -7.62
CA PRO A 144 11.49 10.53 -7.73
C PRO A 144 12.78 9.78 -7.34
N GLU A 145 13.92 10.28 -7.84
CA GLU A 145 15.23 9.64 -7.66
C GLU A 145 15.73 9.64 -6.20
N ASP A 146 15.12 10.38 -5.29
CA ASP A 146 15.43 10.38 -3.86
C ASP A 146 14.76 9.24 -3.09
N ALA A 147 13.75 8.58 -3.66
CA ALA A 147 13.04 7.48 -3.00
C ALA A 147 13.99 6.32 -2.65
N VAL A 148 14.06 5.89 -1.39
CA VAL A 148 15.01 4.85 -0.97
C VAL A 148 14.47 3.47 -1.32
N VAL A 149 15.26 2.67 -2.06
CA VAL A 149 14.89 1.31 -2.47
C VAL A 149 14.78 0.40 -1.24
N GLY A 150 13.73 -0.41 -1.20
CA GLY A 150 13.39 -1.30 -0.09
C GLY A 150 12.55 -0.67 1.01
N THR A 151 12.30 0.64 0.94
CA THR A 151 11.38 1.31 1.87
C THR A 151 9.96 0.76 1.71
N PRO A 152 9.27 0.37 2.78
CA PRO A 152 7.85 0.04 2.72
C PRO A 152 7.04 1.19 2.16
N ALA A 153 6.09 0.92 1.27
CA ALA A 153 5.27 1.97 0.66
C ALA A 153 4.45 2.76 1.71
N ALA A 154 3.98 2.08 2.77
CA ALA A 154 3.32 2.72 3.89
C ALA A 154 4.19 3.80 4.57
N GLU A 155 5.48 3.53 4.73
CA GLU A 155 6.45 4.48 5.28
C GLU A 155 6.75 5.61 4.29
N TYR A 156 6.91 5.28 3.01
CA TYR A 156 7.19 6.26 1.95
C TYR A 156 6.07 7.29 1.78
N TYR A 157 4.81 6.85 1.81
CA TYR A 157 3.65 7.74 1.71
C TYR A 157 3.22 8.35 3.04
N HIS A 158 3.96 8.10 4.12
CA HIS A 158 3.62 8.54 5.47
C HIS A 158 2.17 8.19 5.87
N LEU A 159 1.75 6.96 5.52
CA LEU A 159 0.43 6.47 5.89
C LEU A 159 0.41 6.15 7.38
N GLU A 160 -0.34 6.98 8.10
CA GLU A 160 -0.69 6.73 9.49
C GLU A 160 -2.09 6.13 9.53
N SER A 161 -2.24 4.98 10.21
CA SER A 161 -3.57 4.49 10.59
C SER A 161 -4.17 5.41 11.65
N ASP A 162 -5.42 5.82 11.46
CA ASP A 162 -6.19 6.49 12.51
C ASP A 162 -7.22 5.53 13.10
N TRP A 163 -7.79 5.90 14.24
CA TRP A 163 -8.80 5.11 14.93
C TRP A 163 -10.02 5.98 15.24
N ASP A 164 -11.18 5.53 14.79
CA ASP A 164 -12.45 6.22 15.04
C ASP A 164 -13.20 5.58 16.21
N TYR A 165 -13.53 6.38 17.21
CA TYR A 165 -14.47 6.04 18.27
C TYR A 165 -15.90 6.33 17.82
N ARG A 166 -16.78 5.33 17.90
CA ARG A 166 -18.21 5.49 17.59
C ARG A 166 -19.06 5.38 18.84
N ASN A 167 -19.93 6.35 19.07
CA ASN A 167 -20.89 6.35 20.18
C ASN A 167 -22.34 6.16 19.67
N ARG A 168 -23.10 5.31 20.36
CA ARG A 168 -24.47 4.86 20.03
C ARG A 168 -25.57 5.92 20.23
N TYR A 169 -25.37 6.93 21.08
CA TYR A 169 -26.46 7.80 21.57
C TYR A 169 -26.75 9.07 20.76
N TYR A 170 -25.98 9.34 19.71
CA TYR A 170 -26.27 10.45 18.80
C TYR A 170 -26.68 9.88 17.44
N ARG A 171 -28.01 9.70 17.27
CA ARG A 171 -28.70 9.57 15.97
C ARG A 171 -29.22 10.93 15.54
#